data_AF-A0A2V9TD81-F1
#
_entry.id   AF-A0A2V9TD81-F1
#
_cell.length_a   1.000
_cell.length_b   1.000
_cell.length_c   1.000
_cell.angle_alpha   90.00
_cell.angle_beta   90.00
_cell.angle_gamma   90.00
#
_symmetry.space_group_name_H-M   'P 1'
#
loop_
_entity.id
_entity.type
_entity.pdbx_description
1 polymer ?
#
loop_
_entity_poly.entity_id
_entity_poly.type
_entity_poly.pdbx_seq_one_letter_code
_entity_poly.pdbx_strand_id
1 'polypeptide(L)'
;MFCDKCGSSLQTGQRFCPSCGKEVVGGAQWAQLRRGRVSAHIRLLGILWLAISAFNTLSGLAILLVAKPVLLHLRELGQGPPEFVQGFLQPLLTLVAIFVLSKALLGFAAGWGLLRREGWARIVALIGGFLALFHPPFGTALGIYTLWVLLPSESEREYAEQASRAA
;
A
#
# COMPACT_ATOMS: atom_id res chain seq x y z
N MET A 1 18.83 -2.33 34.12
CA MET A 1 18.99 -3.76 33.75
C MET A 1 20.28 -4.24 34.42
N PHE A 2 20.37 -5.48 34.92
CA PHE A 2 21.60 -6.00 35.55
C PHE A 2 22.17 -7.14 34.73
N CYS A 3 23.50 -7.33 34.77
CA CYS A 3 24.14 -8.43 34.07
C CYS A 3 23.96 -9.76 34.84
N ASP A 4 23.46 -10.82 34.19
CA ASP A 4 23.27 -12.13 34.85
C ASP A 4 24.59 -12.81 35.27
N LYS A 5 25.74 -12.34 34.76
CA LYS A 5 27.05 -12.92 35.10
C LYS A 5 27.75 -12.21 36.25
N CYS A 6 27.73 -10.88 36.28
CA CYS A 6 28.50 -10.10 37.27
C CYS A 6 27.64 -9.17 38.14
N GLY A 7 26.33 -9.09 37.91
CA GLY A 7 25.41 -8.25 38.67
C GLY A 7 25.58 -6.74 38.46
N SER A 8 26.49 -6.28 37.59
CA SER A 8 26.68 -4.85 37.35
C SER A 8 25.47 -4.23 36.66
N SER A 9 25.18 -2.96 36.94
CA SER A 9 24.15 -2.21 36.22
C SER A 9 24.56 -2.02 34.76
N LEU A 10 23.63 -2.28 33.86
CA LEU A 10 23.79 -2.13 32.41
C LEU A 10 22.96 -0.94 31.95
N GLN A 11 23.58 -0.06 31.16
CA GLN A 11 22.86 1.03 30.52
C GLN A 11 22.21 0.59 29.20
N THR A 12 21.07 1.19 28.89
CA THR A 12 20.23 0.89 27.74
C THR A 12 21.01 1.10 26.44
N GLY A 13 21.23 0.03 25.66
CA GLY A 13 21.91 0.09 24.36
C GLY A 13 23.36 -0.39 24.31
N GLN A 14 23.97 -0.77 25.44
CA GLN A 14 25.32 -1.34 25.45
C GLN A 14 25.33 -2.79 24.95
N ARG A 15 26.19 -3.11 23.97
CA ARG A 15 26.34 -4.47 23.40
C ARG A 15 27.11 -5.42 24.33
N PHE A 16 27.99 -4.89 25.18
CA PHE A 16 28.82 -5.66 26.10
C PHE A 16 28.76 -5.06 27.48
N CYS A 17 28.79 -5.92 28.51
CA CYS A 17 28.93 -5.49 29.89
C CYS A 17 30.34 -4.90 30.11
N PRO A 18 30.47 -3.66 30.61
CA PRO A 18 31.77 -3.01 30.80
C PRO A 18 32.61 -3.68 31.90
N SER A 19 31.99 -4.37 32.86
CA SER A 19 32.70 -5.04 33.96
C SER A 19 33.16 -6.46 33.64
N CYS A 20 32.42 -7.23 32.83
CA CYS A 20 32.73 -8.66 32.62
C CYS A 20 32.87 -9.08 31.15
N GLY A 21 32.65 -8.16 30.21
CA GLY A 21 32.76 -8.41 28.77
C GLY A 21 31.68 -9.31 28.18
N LYS A 22 30.70 -9.78 28.97
CA LYS A 22 29.59 -10.61 28.47
C LYS A 22 28.72 -9.79 27.51
N GLU A 23 28.42 -10.36 26.34
CA GLU A 23 27.51 -9.76 25.37
C GLU A 23 26.08 -9.73 25.94
N VAL A 24 25.46 -8.55 25.89
CA VAL A 24 24.11 -8.33 26.41
C VAL A 24 23.15 -8.35 25.22
N VAL A 25 22.77 -9.57 24.83
CA VAL A 25 21.90 -9.84 23.68
C VAL A 25 20.44 -9.58 24.07
N GLY A 26 20.09 -8.34 24.38
CA GLY A 26 18.81 -8.04 25.06
C GLY A 26 17.89 -7.06 24.37
N GLY A 27 18.41 -5.94 23.86
CA GLY A 27 17.56 -4.82 23.42
C GLY A 27 17.66 -4.48 21.93
N ALA A 28 18.87 -4.38 21.41
CA ALA A 28 19.11 -3.88 20.05
C ALA A 28 18.68 -4.87 18.96
N GLN A 29 18.84 -6.19 19.19
CA GLN A 29 18.52 -7.19 18.17
C GLN A 29 17.02 -7.26 17.86
N TRP A 30 16.16 -7.15 18.87
CA TRP A 30 14.71 -7.23 18.69
C TRP A 30 14.16 -6.02 17.93
N ALA A 31 14.73 -4.83 18.17
CA ALA A 31 14.40 -3.61 17.45
C ALA A 31 14.87 -3.65 15.97
N GLN A 32 15.97 -4.35 15.66
CA GLN A 32 16.41 -4.58 14.28
C GLN A 32 15.58 -5.65 13.57
N LEU A 33 15.30 -6.78 14.22
CA LEU A 33 14.47 -7.86 13.67
C LEU A 33 13.03 -7.39 13.37
N ARG A 34 12.43 -6.57 14.25
CA ARG A 34 11.11 -5.96 14.00
C ARG A 34 11.11 -5.00 12.80
N ARG A 35 12.14 -4.17 12.66
CA ARG A 35 12.32 -3.27 11.49
C ARG A 35 12.37 -4.03 10.16
N GLY A 36 12.99 -5.22 10.14
CA GLY A 36 13.04 -6.07 8.95
C GLY A 36 11.66 -6.59 8.51
N ARG A 37 10.82 -7.00 9.47
CA ARG A 37 9.47 -7.53 9.20
C ARG A 37 8.54 -6.48 8.60
N VAL A 38 8.52 -5.28 9.17
CA VAL A 38 7.68 -4.16 8.69
C VAL A 38 8.10 -3.75 7.28
N SER A 39 9.41 -3.68 7.00
CA SER A 39 9.90 -3.36 5.66
C SER A 39 9.49 -4.40 4.61
N ALA A 40 9.39 -5.68 4.98
CA ALA A 40 8.92 -6.74 4.08
C ALA A 40 7.41 -6.58 3.76
N HIS A 41 6.59 -6.25 4.77
CA HIS A 41 5.16 -6.04 4.59
C HIS A 41 4.85 -4.80 3.74
N ILE A 42 5.60 -3.70 3.91
CA ILE A 42 5.49 -2.51 3.06
C ILE A 42 5.85 -2.85 1.60
N ARG A 43 6.92 -3.63 1.38
CA ARG A 43 7.31 -4.03 0.02
C ARG A 43 6.25 -4.91 -0.64
N LEU A 44 5.67 -5.86 0.11
CA LEU A 44 4.56 -6.68 -0.35
C LEU A 44 3.34 -5.83 -0.72
N LEU A 45 3.00 -4.85 0.12
CA LEU A 45 1.89 -3.92 -0.11
C LEU A 45 2.08 -3.08 -1.38
N GLY A 46 3.29 -2.59 -1.63
CA GLY A 46 3.62 -1.87 -2.86
C GLY A 46 3.46 -2.75 -4.12
N ILE A 47 3.91 -4.01 -4.05
CA ILE A 47 3.73 -4.98 -5.15
C ILE A 47 2.26 -5.29 -5.39
N LEU A 48 1.47 -5.47 -4.33
CA LEU A 48 0.02 -5.70 -4.42
C LEU A 48 -0.69 -4.53 -5.11
N TRP A 49 -0.35 -3.29 -4.76
CA TRP A 49 -0.90 -2.09 -5.40
C TRP A 49 -0.59 -2.03 -6.90
N LEU A 50 0.64 -2.37 -7.29
CA LEU A 50 1.04 -2.43 -8.70
C LEU A 50 0.32 -3.55 -9.45
N ALA A 51 0.22 -4.74 -8.86
CA ALA A 51 -0.45 -5.89 -9.47
C ALA A 51 -1.94 -5.61 -9.73
N ILE A 52 -2.64 -5.03 -8.74
CA ILE A 52 -4.06 -4.68 -8.88
C ILE A 52 -4.28 -3.56 -9.89
N SER A 53 -3.38 -2.58 -9.91
CA SER A 53 -3.46 -1.46 -10.86
C SER A 53 -3.20 -1.95 -12.29
N ALA A 54 -2.25 -2.87 -12.48
CA ALA A 54 -1.99 -3.53 -13.74
C ALA A 54 -3.22 -4.32 -14.21
N PHE A 55 -3.82 -5.13 -13.33
CA PHE A 55 -5.02 -5.92 -13.67
C PHE A 55 -6.23 -5.04 -14.02
N ASN A 56 -6.47 -3.96 -13.27
CA ASN A 56 -7.55 -3.00 -13.58
C ASN A 56 -7.31 -2.28 -14.90
N THR A 57 -6.06 -1.89 -15.18
CA THR A 57 -5.71 -1.25 -16.46
C THR A 57 -5.90 -2.22 -17.62
N LEU A 58 -5.47 -3.48 -17.47
CA LEU A 58 -5.66 -4.54 -18.46
C LEU A 58 -7.14 -4.82 -18.71
N SER A 59 -7.94 -4.96 -17.65
CA SER A 59 -9.39 -5.19 -17.75
C SER A 59 -10.10 -4.01 -18.43
N GLY A 60 -9.80 -2.78 -18.01
CA GLY A 60 -10.34 -1.57 -18.62
C GLY A 60 -9.95 -1.43 -20.10
N LEU A 61 -8.69 -1.74 -20.43
CA LEU A 61 -8.21 -1.73 -21.81
C LEU A 61 -8.89 -2.82 -22.66
N ALA A 62 -9.02 -4.04 -22.14
CA ALA A 62 -9.70 -5.13 -22.83
C ALA A 62 -11.16 -4.79 -23.13
N ILE A 63 -11.88 -4.20 -22.16
CA ILE A 63 -13.26 -3.73 -22.36
C ILE A 63 -13.30 -2.64 -23.44
N LEU A 64 -12.40 -1.65 -23.43
CA LEU A 64 -12.38 -0.59 -24.45
C LEU A 64 -12.04 -1.11 -25.85
N LEU A 65 -11.10 -2.06 -25.94
CA LEU A 65 -10.67 -2.67 -27.19
C LEU A 65 -11.75 -3.58 -27.80
N VAL A 66 -12.58 -4.23 -26.97
CA VAL A 66 -13.66 -5.10 -27.44
C VAL A 66 -14.96 -4.32 -27.65
N ALA A 67 -15.30 -3.39 -26.76
CA ALA A 67 -16.57 -2.66 -26.79
C ALA A 67 -16.72 -1.80 -28.06
N LYS A 68 -15.66 -1.10 -28.48
CA LYS A 68 -15.72 -0.25 -29.70
C LYS A 68 -15.99 -1.05 -30.98
N PRO A 69 -15.22 -2.10 -31.34
CA PRO A 69 -15.48 -2.88 -32.55
C PRO A 69 -16.78 -3.66 -32.47
N VAL A 70 -17.15 -4.22 -31.31
CA VAL A 70 -18.45 -4.90 -31.15
C VAL A 70 -19.62 -3.93 -31.37
N LEU A 71 -19.54 -2.73 -30.79
CA LEU A 71 -20.58 -1.72 -30.97
C LEU A 71 -20.67 -1.20 -32.41
N LEU A 72 -19.53 -1.04 -33.10
CA LEU A 72 -19.48 -0.69 -34.52
C LEU A 72 -20.08 -1.81 -35.39
N HIS A 73 -19.75 -3.07 -35.11
CA HIS A 73 -20.26 -4.22 -35.85
C HIS A 73 -21.79 -4.40 -35.67
N LEU A 74 -22.30 -4.18 -34.46
CA LEU A 74 -23.75 -4.20 -34.19
C LEU A 74 -24.50 -3.07 -34.91
N ARG A 75 -23.86 -1.91 -35.11
CA ARG A 75 -24.43 -0.81 -35.89
C ARG A 75 -24.54 -1.15 -37.38
N GLU A 76 -23.52 -1.78 -37.96
CA GLU A 76 -23.55 -2.21 -39.37
C GLU A 76 -24.69 -3.21 -39.65
N LEU A 77 -25.05 -4.05 -38.66
CA LEU A 77 -26.16 -4.98 -38.73
C LEU A 77 -27.55 -4.34 -38.51
N GLY A 78 -27.62 -3.02 -38.33
CA GLY A 78 -28.87 -2.30 -38.05
C GLY A 78 -29.45 -2.55 -36.65
N GLN A 79 -28.72 -3.24 -35.77
CA GLN A 79 -29.09 -3.54 -34.38
C GLN A 79 -28.34 -2.65 -33.36
N GLY A 80 -27.83 -1.51 -33.82
CA GLY A 80 -27.15 -0.55 -32.95
C GLY A 80 -28.12 0.06 -31.92
N PRO A 81 -27.65 0.39 -30.71
CA PRO A 81 -28.49 1.04 -29.71
C PRO A 81 -29.02 2.40 -30.22
N PRO A 82 -30.27 2.78 -29.90
CA PRO A 82 -30.91 3.98 -30.42
C PRO A 82 -30.12 5.26 -30.08
N GLU A 83 -30.15 6.25 -30.99
CA GLU A 83 -29.41 7.53 -30.93
C GLU A 83 -29.49 8.24 -29.56
N PHE A 84 -30.66 8.20 -28.89
CA PHE A 84 -30.85 8.79 -27.56
C PHE A 84 -29.96 8.15 -26.48
N VAL A 85 -29.76 6.83 -26.55
CA VAL A 85 -28.91 6.10 -25.59
C VAL A 85 -27.45 6.50 -25.80
N GLN A 86 -27.05 6.77 -27.04
CA GLN A 86 -25.68 7.12 -27.39
C GLN A 86 -25.27 8.51 -26.86
N GLY A 87 -26.18 9.49 -26.94
CA GLY A 87 -25.98 10.82 -26.38
C GLY A 87 -25.73 10.83 -24.87
N PHE A 88 -26.28 9.85 -24.13
CA PHE A 88 -26.05 9.68 -22.70
C PHE A 88 -24.88 8.72 -22.37
N LEU A 89 -24.73 7.65 -23.14
CA LEU A 89 -23.73 6.61 -22.90
C LEU A 89 -22.30 7.12 -23.15
N GLN A 90 -22.10 8.01 -24.12
CA GLN A 90 -20.78 8.52 -24.49
C GLN A 90 -20.15 9.44 -23.43
N PRO A 91 -20.85 10.46 -22.87
CA PRO A 91 -20.34 11.22 -21.73
C PRO A 91 -20.21 10.35 -20.47
N LEU A 92 -21.13 9.41 -20.23
CA LEU A 92 -21.03 8.48 -19.11
C LEU A 92 -19.78 7.58 -19.20
N LEU A 93 -19.51 7.00 -20.37
CA LEU A 93 -18.31 6.19 -20.61
C LEU A 93 -17.03 7.02 -20.47
N THR A 94 -17.05 8.27 -20.91
CA THR A 94 -15.89 9.18 -20.77
C THR A 94 -15.64 9.51 -19.30
N LEU A 95 -16.69 9.79 -18.53
CA LEU A 95 -16.60 10.03 -17.09
C LEU A 95 -16.06 8.79 -16.35
N VAL A 96 -16.59 7.61 -16.66
CA VAL A 96 -16.12 6.34 -16.10
C VAL A 96 -14.66 6.08 -16.49
N ALA A 97 -14.26 6.33 -17.73
CA ALA A 97 -12.89 6.18 -18.18
C ALA A 97 -11.92 7.12 -17.43
N ILE A 98 -12.29 8.39 -17.24
CA ILE A 98 -11.51 9.36 -16.45
C ILE A 98 -11.38 8.88 -14.99
N PHE A 99 -12.47 8.38 -14.41
CA PHE A 99 -12.47 7.86 -13.05
C PHE A 99 -11.58 6.62 -12.89
N VAL A 100 -11.59 5.71 -13.87
CA VAL A 100 -10.70 4.53 -13.89
C VAL A 100 -9.25 4.94 -14.08
N LEU A 101 -8.95 5.88 -14.99
CA LEU A 101 -7.59 6.37 -15.23
C LEU A 101 -7.01 7.08 -14.02
N SER A 102 -7.78 7.94 -13.36
CA SER A 102 -7.36 8.62 -12.13
C SER A 102 -7.12 7.63 -10.99
N LYS A 103 -7.96 6.58 -10.85
CA LYS A 103 -7.69 5.47 -9.92
C LYS A 103 -6.41 4.70 -10.28
N ALA A 104 -6.17 4.42 -11.55
CA ALA A 104 -4.96 3.73 -12.00
C ALA A 104 -3.70 4.57 -11.75
N LEU A 105 -3.79 5.90 -11.89
CA LEU A 105 -2.69 6.82 -11.61
C LEU A 105 -2.37 6.90 -10.11
N LEU A 106 -3.40 6.98 -9.26
CA LEU A 106 -3.24 6.85 -7.80
C LEU A 106 -2.67 5.47 -7.43
N GLY A 107 -3.15 4.44 -8.12
CA GLY A 107 -2.59 3.10 -8.28
C GLY A 107 -1.07 3.03 -8.32
N PHE A 108 -0.58 3.54 -9.43
CA PHE A 108 0.82 3.57 -9.78
C PHE A 108 1.61 4.46 -8.83
N ALA A 109 1.07 5.63 -8.46
CA ALA A 109 1.73 6.54 -7.53
C ALA A 109 1.92 5.93 -6.14
N ALA A 110 0.91 5.23 -5.61
CA ALA A 110 1.00 4.51 -4.34
C ALA A 110 2.05 3.39 -4.40
N GLY A 111 1.99 2.54 -5.44
CA GLY A 111 2.95 1.45 -5.62
C GLY A 111 4.39 1.94 -5.79
N TRP A 112 4.60 2.94 -6.65
CA TRP A 112 5.91 3.55 -6.91
C TRP A 112 6.48 4.26 -5.68
N GLY A 113 5.64 5.03 -4.99
CA GLY A 113 6.03 5.72 -3.76
C GLY A 113 6.43 4.75 -2.65
N LEU A 114 5.70 3.64 -2.46
CA LEU A 114 6.04 2.62 -1.45
C LEU A 114 7.39 1.96 -1.76
N LEU A 115 7.69 1.72 -3.04
CA LEU A 115 8.97 1.14 -3.48
C LEU A 115 10.15 2.09 -3.24
N ARG A 116 9.97 3.39 -3.41
CA ARG A 116 11.00 4.42 -3.15
C ARG A 116 11.13 4.82 -1.68
N ARG A 117 10.31 4.27 -0.78
CA ARG A 117 10.29 4.56 0.67
C ARG A 117 10.13 6.05 1.01
N GLU A 118 9.43 6.81 0.16
CA GLU A 118 9.25 8.24 0.40
C GLU A 118 8.02 8.54 1.28
N GLY A 119 8.08 9.63 2.05
CA GLY A 119 7.06 9.99 3.04
C GLY A 119 5.68 10.29 2.44
N TRP A 120 5.62 10.87 1.24
CA TRP A 120 4.36 11.19 0.53
C TRP A 120 3.61 9.94 0.08
N ALA A 121 4.32 8.84 -0.17
CA ALA A 121 3.74 7.58 -0.60
C ALA A 121 2.74 7.00 0.40
N ARG A 122 2.98 7.25 1.70
CA ARG A 122 2.10 6.77 2.78
C ARG A 122 0.73 7.43 2.69
N ILE A 123 0.69 8.75 2.48
CA ILE A 123 -0.56 9.51 2.37
C ILE A 123 -1.32 9.06 1.12
N VAL A 124 -0.63 8.92 -0.01
CA VAL A 124 -1.26 8.46 -1.27
C VAL A 124 -1.80 7.04 -1.14
N ALA A 125 -1.10 6.14 -0.45
CA ALA A 125 -1.57 4.78 -0.21
C ALA A 125 -2.75 4.72 0.77
N LEU A 126 -2.79 5.57 1.80
CA LEU A 126 -3.92 5.66 2.73
C LEU A 126 -5.18 6.18 2.02
N ILE A 127 -5.05 7.28 1.27
CA ILE A 127 -6.15 7.85 0.47
C ILE A 127 -6.60 6.80 -0.55
N GLY A 128 -5.66 6.21 -1.29
CA GLY A 128 -5.93 5.17 -2.27
C GLY A 128 -6.62 3.94 -1.65
N GLY A 129 -6.22 3.53 -0.45
CA GLY A 129 -6.79 2.40 0.27
C GLY A 129 -8.24 2.66 0.68
N PHE A 130 -8.55 3.90 1.07
CA PHE A 130 -9.92 4.33 1.37
C PHE A 130 -10.82 4.33 0.11
N LEU A 131 -10.29 4.83 -1.01
CA LEU A 131 -10.97 4.78 -2.32
C LEU A 131 -11.11 3.36 -2.89
N ALA A 132 -10.20 2.45 -2.55
CA ALA A 132 -10.26 1.04 -2.90
C ALA A 132 -11.33 0.30 -2.08
N LEU A 133 -11.61 0.76 -0.85
CA LEU A 133 -12.62 0.19 0.03
C LEU A 133 -14.03 0.18 -0.58
N PHE A 134 -14.34 1.20 -1.39
CA PHE A 134 -15.63 1.39 -2.06
C PHE A 134 -15.91 0.39 -3.21
N HIS A 135 -14.94 -0.44 -3.61
CA HIS A 135 -15.10 -1.40 -4.70
C HIS A 135 -14.89 -2.85 -4.22
N PRO A 136 -15.96 -3.58 -3.85
CA PRO A 136 -15.86 -5.00 -3.51
C PRO A 136 -15.60 -5.84 -4.78
N PRO A 137 -14.81 -6.95 -4.78
CA PRO A 137 -14.22 -7.69 -3.66
C PRO A 137 -12.71 -7.47 -3.41
N PHE A 138 -11.91 -7.13 -4.41
CA PHE A 138 -10.45 -7.02 -4.28
C PHE A 138 -9.97 -5.69 -3.68
N GLY A 139 -10.70 -4.59 -3.92
CA GLY A 139 -10.35 -3.27 -3.42
C GLY A 139 -10.49 -3.16 -1.90
N THR A 140 -11.52 -3.80 -1.33
CA THR A 140 -11.79 -3.80 0.11
C THR A 140 -10.74 -4.57 0.89
N ALA A 141 -10.35 -5.77 0.42
CA ALA A 141 -9.28 -6.55 1.04
C ALA A 141 -7.94 -5.79 1.01
N LEU A 142 -7.62 -5.15 -0.13
CA LEU A 142 -6.42 -4.33 -0.25
C LEU A 142 -6.48 -3.11 0.68
N GLY A 143 -7.61 -2.41 0.75
CA GLY A 143 -7.80 -1.25 1.63
C GLY A 143 -7.61 -1.59 3.12
N ILE A 144 -8.21 -2.69 3.58
CA ILE A 144 -8.02 -3.19 4.96
C ILE A 144 -6.56 -3.54 5.22
N TYR A 145 -5.91 -4.26 4.29
CA TYR A 145 -4.50 -4.63 4.43
C TYR A 145 -3.57 -3.41 4.43
N THR A 146 -3.91 -2.38 3.65
CA THR A 146 -3.20 -1.08 3.61
C THR A 146 -3.30 -0.39 4.97
N LEU A 147 -4.50 -0.29 5.55
CA LEU A 147 -4.68 0.28 6.89
C LEU A 147 -3.92 -0.52 7.95
N TRP A 148 -4.03 -1.86 7.93
CA TRP A 148 -3.40 -2.73 8.92
C TRP A 148 -1.87 -2.69 8.87
N VAL A 149 -1.27 -2.53 7.69
CA VAL A 149 0.20 -2.43 7.56
C VAL A 149 0.72 -1.04 7.91
N LEU A 150 0.03 0.03 7.50
CA LEU A 150 0.53 1.40 7.66
C LEU A 150 0.26 2.00 9.05
N LEU A 151 -0.92 1.79 9.64
CA LEU A 151 -1.25 2.40 10.95
C LEU A 151 -0.29 1.98 12.08
N PRO A 152 0.00 0.68 12.31
CA PRO A 152 0.85 0.27 13.42
C PRO A 152 2.29 0.76 13.27
N SER A 153 2.78 0.90 12.03
CA SER A 153 4.16 1.33 11.76
C SER A 153 4.48 2.77 12.20
N GLU A 154 3.46 3.65 12.26
CA GLU A 154 3.59 4.99 12.84
C GLU A 154 3.65 4.91 14.36
N SER A 155 2.71 4.18 14.96
CA SER A 155 2.66 4.04 16.42
C SER A 155 3.96 3.49 17.00
N GLU A 156 4.57 2.48 16.36
CA GLU A 156 5.85 1.92 16.83
C GLU A 156 7.01 2.94 16.82
N ARG A 157 7.03 3.87 15.86
CA ARG A 157 8.07 4.92 15.80
C ARG A 157 7.89 5.94 16.90
N GLU A 158 6.65 6.41 17.08
CA GLU A 158 6.32 7.40 18.09
C GLU A 158 6.55 6.85 19.51
N TYR A 159 6.17 5.59 19.77
CA TYR A 159 6.50 4.91 21.02
C TYR A 159 8.01 4.71 21.23
N ALA A 160 8.78 4.39 20.18
CA ALA A 160 10.22 4.23 20.29
C ALA A 160 10.94 5.55 20.59
N GLU A 161 10.51 6.65 19.99
CA GLU A 161 11.02 7.98 20.30
C GLU A 161 10.68 8.39 21.74
N GLN A 162 9.44 8.20 22.17
CA GLN A 162 9.03 8.47 23.55
C GLN A 162 9.82 7.63 24.57
N ALA A 163 10.01 6.33 24.30
CA ALA A 163 10.80 5.45 25.16
C ALA A 163 12.28 5.87 25.21
N SER A 164 12.84 6.38 24.11
CA SER A 164 14.23 6.88 24.08
C SER A 164 14.42 8.21 24.82
N ARG A 165 13.38 9.03 24.92
CA ARG A 165 13.39 10.30 25.69
C ARG A 165 13.15 10.05 27.19
N ALA A 166 12.49 8.95 27.53
CA ALA A 166 12.19 8.56 28.91
C ALA A 166 13.32 7.73 29.57
N ALA A 167 14.35 7.33 28.81
CA ALA A 167 15.50 6.55 29.27
C ALA A 167 16.75 7.41 29.42
#